data_AF-A0A1Y1WYP3-F1
#
_entry.id   AF-A0A1Y1WYP3-F1
#
_cell.length_a   1.000
_cell.length_b   1.000
_cell.length_c   1.000
_cell.angle_alpha   90.00
_cell.angle_beta   90.00
_cell.angle_gamma   90.00
#
_symmetry.space_group_name_H-M   'P 1'
#
loop_
_entity.id
_entity.type
_entity.pdbx_description
1 polymer ?
#
loop_
_entity_poly.entity_id
_entity_poly.type
_entity_poly.pdbx_seq_one_letter_code
_entity_poly.pdbx_strand_id
1 'polypeptide(L)'
;MNYNIIIKLLFTIIITISFCNANFLTDKIEALGDLKNDYENYIKVTNIERNIQFNPSRTLDVYYNKDEINYELKPVVIHIFGGTWTKGNKFKFTNIGSLLEENDYVAVLPNYGLFPFAVLEDMIYDVYTAIQWTFENIQKYGGDPKRVTLIGHSAGAHLISLTLFKSYNYMENNGKTLSPLPYFEKVVLLAGPYDIDDIEVAKMDYNDDAEDYDNGILENTLKLLFRTNIISPYDIVKSMPDNYVKDSFNVKKFILYYTSNDTKVPESSALKLIDQLKRVCPTIDINYVYKENFGHSDIVNVKICNSNTIELNAVAFTDSDTDLTFKLYIDGFNQYAKDNNIDIYVNLNTLTNVNFTISLTNSNIMIESLLKRKNSKYDIYFYDLSLSKKYCPYLYDLSKELPENHINMFNKNIISYSRCQDKIVGLPITLGYTALYSNKDLLNKYNKEIPKTWDELITTSKEILEKERALNNTELIGYNGFMFDAENGICSIYEFIYSCRESYDSPFPDLNSQTAIEAIKLIKKIKDEISSGSKK
;
A
#
# COMPACT_ATOMS: atom_id res chain seq x y z
N MET A 1 -52.91 -22.04 -5.97
CA MET A 1 -51.82 -22.79 -5.30
C MET A 1 -51.78 -22.34 -3.85
N ASN A 2 -51.86 -23.26 -2.89
CA ASN A 2 -52.28 -22.98 -1.51
C ASN A 2 -51.16 -22.26 -0.73
N TYR A 3 -51.39 -21.05 -0.21
CA TYR A 3 -50.41 -20.23 0.53
C TYR A 3 -49.72 -20.99 1.68
N ASN A 4 -50.46 -21.92 2.30
CA ASN A 4 -49.96 -22.80 3.35
C ASN A 4 -48.91 -23.82 2.88
N ILE A 5 -48.87 -24.17 1.60
CA ILE A 5 -47.87 -25.09 1.04
C ILE A 5 -46.54 -24.35 0.82
N ILE A 6 -46.59 -23.10 0.36
CA ILE A 6 -45.40 -22.26 0.16
C ILE A 6 -44.77 -21.89 1.51
N ILE A 7 -45.56 -21.53 2.51
CA ILE A 7 -45.05 -21.27 3.87
C ILE A 7 -44.45 -22.53 4.48
N LYS A 8 -45.07 -23.70 4.28
CA LYS A 8 -44.51 -24.98 4.73
C LYS A 8 -43.21 -25.33 4.00
N LEU A 9 -43.13 -25.14 2.67
CA LEU A 9 -41.89 -25.33 1.91
C LEU A 9 -40.77 -24.37 2.35
N LEU A 10 -41.09 -23.10 2.59
CA LEU A 10 -40.16 -22.10 3.13
C LEU A 10 -39.67 -22.49 4.52
N PHE A 11 -40.57 -22.94 5.41
CA PHE A 11 -40.19 -23.44 6.73
C PHE A 11 -39.34 -24.71 6.63
N THR A 12 -39.65 -25.61 5.70
CA THR A 12 -38.87 -26.85 5.50
C THR A 12 -37.49 -26.57 4.93
N ILE A 13 -37.33 -25.62 3.99
CA ILE A 13 -36.03 -25.21 3.42
C ILE A 13 -35.18 -24.48 4.47
N ILE A 14 -35.77 -23.58 5.26
CA ILE A 14 -35.06 -22.87 6.36
C ILE A 14 -34.62 -23.87 7.45
N ILE A 15 -35.45 -24.87 7.74
CA ILE A 15 -35.13 -25.93 8.70
C ILE A 15 -34.07 -26.89 8.15
N THR A 16 -34.10 -27.29 6.87
CA THR A 16 -33.06 -28.17 6.29
C THR A 16 -31.70 -27.48 6.21
N ILE A 17 -31.66 -26.17 5.93
CA ILE A 17 -30.41 -25.39 6.00
C ILE A 17 -29.91 -25.26 7.46
N SER A 18 -30.82 -25.21 8.44
CA SER A 18 -30.46 -25.07 9.86
C SER A 18 -30.07 -26.39 10.54
N PHE A 19 -30.50 -27.55 10.03
CA PHE A 19 -30.20 -28.87 10.63
C PHE A 19 -28.95 -29.56 10.08
N CYS A 20 -28.27 -28.99 9.07
CA CYS A 20 -27.01 -29.54 8.56
C CYS A 20 -25.76 -29.08 9.33
N ASN A 21 -25.84 -28.15 10.28
CA ASN A 21 -24.67 -27.71 11.06
C ASN A 21 -24.88 -27.92 12.57
N ALA A 22 -24.14 -28.87 13.14
CA ALA A 22 -23.98 -29.02 14.60
C ALA A 22 -23.29 -27.81 15.28
N ASN A 23 -22.90 -26.78 14.51
CA ASN A 23 -22.24 -25.56 14.96
C ASN A 23 -23.17 -24.33 15.08
N PHE A 24 -24.50 -24.50 15.01
CA PHE A 24 -25.44 -23.37 14.99
C PHE A 24 -25.33 -22.40 16.18
N LEU A 25 -24.95 -22.89 17.36
CA LEU A 25 -24.72 -22.04 18.53
C LEU A 25 -23.37 -21.31 18.48
N THR A 26 -22.30 -21.97 18.05
CA THR A 26 -20.97 -21.36 17.89
C THR A 26 -20.98 -20.30 16.81
N ASP A 27 -21.61 -20.55 15.66
CA ASP A 27 -21.72 -19.59 14.55
C ASP A 27 -22.48 -18.32 14.97
N LYS A 28 -23.49 -18.47 15.84
CA LYS A 28 -24.23 -17.32 16.40
C LYS A 28 -23.41 -16.53 17.42
N ILE A 29 -22.60 -17.20 18.24
CA ILE A 29 -21.73 -16.54 19.22
C ILE A 29 -20.60 -15.79 18.50
N GLU A 30 -19.99 -16.39 17.49
CA GLU A 30 -18.97 -15.76 16.65
C GLU A 30 -19.55 -14.56 15.89
N ALA A 31 -20.73 -14.72 15.27
CA ALA A 31 -21.41 -13.61 14.60
C ALA A 31 -21.79 -12.45 15.54
N LEU A 32 -22.07 -12.72 16.82
CA LEU A 32 -22.29 -11.68 17.83
C LEU A 32 -20.98 -10.98 18.24
N GLY A 33 -19.88 -11.73 18.33
CA GLY A 33 -18.53 -11.20 18.56
C GLY A 33 -18.09 -10.27 17.42
N ASP A 34 -18.28 -10.71 16.17
CA ASP A 34 -17.98 -9.92 14.98
C ASP A 34 -18.83 -8.66 14.93
N LEU A 35 -20.14 -8.76 15.20
CA LEU A 35 -21.03 -7.60 15.23
C LEU A 35 -20.60 -6.56 16.27
N LYS A 36 -20.14 -7.02 17.45
CA LYS A 36 -19.62 -6.15 18.49
C LYS A 36 -18.36 -5.44 18.01
N ASN A 37 -17.42 -6.16 17.41
CA ASN A 37 -16.19 -5.59 16.87
C ASN A 37 -16.46 -4.59 15.74
N ASP A 38 -17.35 -4.91 14.80
CA ASP A 38 -17.78 -4.02 13.72
C ASP A 38 -18.35 -2.71 14.28
N TYR A 39 -19.19 -2.81 15.31
CA TYR A 39 -19.78 -1.65 15.95
C TYR A 39 -18.74 -0.83 16.73
N GLU A 40 -17.83 -1.48 17.46
CA GLU A 40 -16.73 -0.81 18.16
C GLU A 40 -15.79 -0.07 17.21
N ASN A 41 -15.45 -0.68 16.07
CA ASN A 41 -14.68 -0.02 15.01
C ASN A 41 -15.45 1.18 14.48
N TYR A 42 -16.74 0.99 14.18
CA TYR A 42 -17.58 2.05 13.63
C TYR A 42 -17.69 3.27 14.55
N ILE A 43 -17.82 3.10 15.87
CA ILE A 43 -17.93 4.25 16.79
C ILE A 43 -16.60 4.99 17.02
N LYS A 44 -15.45 4.33 16.81
CA LYS A 44 -14.12 4.93 17.00
C LYS A 44 -13.73 5.88 15.87
N VAL A 45 -14.29 5.70 14.67
CA VAL A 45 -13.95 6.55 13.51
C VAL A 45 -14.37 8.00 13.75
N THR A 46 -13.44 8.93 13.58
CA THR A 46 -13.67 10.38 13.74
C THR A 46 -13.93 11.09 12.42
N ASN A 47 -13.26 10.68 11.34
CA ASN A 47 -13.35 11.22 9.98
C ASN A 47 -14.53 10.65 9.19
N ILE A 48 -15.71 10.77 9.79
CA ILE A 48 -16.97 10.26 9.23
C ILE A 48 -18.12 11.20 9.57
N GLU A 49 -19.04 11.35 8.63
CA GLU A 49 -20.39 11.87 8.85
C GLU A 49 -21.41 10.75 8.65
N ARG A 50 -22.17 10.49 9.72
CA ARG A 50 -22.99 9.29 9.85
C ARG A 50 -24.45 9.56 9.53
N ASN A 51 -25.11 8.54 9.01
CA ASN A 51 -26.56 8.46 8.85
C ASN A 51 -27.16 9.62 8.05
N ILE A 52 -26.46 10.09 7.03
CA ILE A 52 -26.96 11.13 6.14
C ILE A 52 -28.11 10.55 5.33
N GLN A 53 -29.26 11.21 5.40
CA GLN A 53 -30.45 10.79 4.66
C GLN A 53 -30.31 11.17 3.19
N PHE A 54 -30.24 10.17 2.30
CA PHE A 54 -30.15 10.37 0.85
C PHE A 54 -31.47 10.11 0.13
N ASN A 55 -32.39 9.37 0.77
CA ASN A 55 -33.77 9.20 0.34
C ASN A 55 -34.70 9.05 1.56
N PRO A 56 -36.04 9.04 1.40
CA PRO A 56 -36.97 9.02 2.54
C PRO A 56 -36.82 7.83 3.49
N SER A 57 -36.18 6.74 3.09
CA SER A 57 -36.15 5.48 3.84
C SER A 57 -34.75 4.96 4.17
N ARG A 58 -33.70 5.59 3.64
CA ARG A 58 -32.32 5.11 3.76
C ARG A 58 -31.33 6.21 4.08
N THR A 59 -30.22 5.77 4.66
CA THR A 59 -29.11 6.62 5.04
C THR A 59 -27.80 6.05 4.54
N LEU A 60 -26.82 6.93 4.35
CA LEU A 60 -25.44 6.60 4.01
C LEU A 60 -24.49 7.23 5.02
N ASP A 61 -23.25 6.78 5.01
CA ASP A 61 -22.14 7.42 5.72
C ASP A 61 -21.14 7.95 4.70
N VAL A 62 -20.52 9.09 4.99
CA VAL A 62 -19.41 9.65 4.22
C VAL A 62 -18.16 9.69 5.09
N TYR A 63 -17.08 9.06 4.63
CA TYR A 63 -15.77 9.07 5.28
C TYR A 63 -14.87 10.03 4.50
N TYR A 64 -14.29 11.00 5.20
CA TYR A 64 -13.52 12.08 4.60
C TYR A 64 -12.65 12.76 5.66
N ASN A 65 -11.48 13.24 5.22
CA ASN A 65 -10.61 14.06 6.06
C ASN A 65 -11.27 15.44 6.27
N LYS A 66 -11.74 15.69 7.50
CA LYS A 66 -12.46 16.92 7.88
C LYS A 66 -11.59 18.17 7.82
N ASP A 67 -10.28 18.02 7.98
CA ASP A 67 -9.33 19.13 8.00
C ASP A 67 -8.88 19.55 6.60
N GLU A 68 -9.14 18.72 5.57
CA GLU A 68 -8.61 18.93 4.22
C GLU A 68 -9.65 19.25 3.13
N ILE A 69 -10.89 19.57 3.51
CA ILE A 69 -12.01 19.80 2.57
C ILE A 69 -11.72 20.92 1.54
N ASN A 70 -10.91 21.93 1.91
CA ASN A 70 -10.71 23.16 1.11
C ASN A 70 -9.43 23.20 0.27
N TYR A 71 -8.62 22.13 0.23
CA TYR A 71 -7.33 22.15 -0.47
C TYR A 71 -7.44 21.66 -1.92
N GLU A 72 -7.75 20.38 -2.09
CA GLU A 72 -7.88 19.73 -3.40
C GLU A 72 -9.01 18.70 -3.31
N LEU A 73 -9.87 18.64 -4.32
CA LEU A 73 -10.92 17.62 -4.35
C LEU A 73 -10.31 16.24 -4.54
N LYS A 74 -10.72 15.27 -3.74
CA LYS A 74 -10.21 13.90 -3.68
C LYS A 74 -11.06 12.94 -4.52
N PRO A 75 -10.49 11.85 -5.09
CA PRO A 75 -11.29 10.82 -5.74
C PRO A 75 -12.33 10.21 -4.79
N VAL A 76 -13.49 9.83 -5.33
CA VAL A 76 -14.65 9.35 -4.57
C VAL A 76 -14.87 7.87 -4.83
N VAL A 77 -15.14 7.10 -3.78
CA VAL A 77 -15.52 5.69 -3.88
C VAL A 77 -16.88 5.47 -3.24
N ILE A 78 -17.85 4.95 -4.00
CA ILE A 78 -19.14 4.51 -3.48
C ILE A 78 -19.08 2.99 -3.32
N HIS A 79 -19.20 2.48 -2.09
CA HIS A 79 -19.13 1.06 -1.79
C HIS A 79 -20.51 0.47 -1.46
N ILE A 80 -20.99 -0.43 -2.31
CA ILE A 80 -22.26 -1.15 -2.12
C ILE A 80 -21.97 -2.55 -1.55
N PHE A 81 -22.42 -2.79 -0.32
CA PHE A 81 -22.11 -4.04 0.37
C PHE A 81 -22.79 -5.28 -0.20
N GLY A 82 -22.19 -6.45 0.07
CA GLY A 82 -22.78 -7.76 -0.18
C GLY A 82 -23.56 -8.31 1.02
N GLY A 83 -24.04 -9.56 0.89
CA GLY A 83 -24.80 -10.23 1.95
C GLY A 83 -26.10 -10.86 1.46
N THR A 84 -26.11 -11.39 0.23
CA THR A 84 -27.22 -12.17 -0.33
C THR A 84 -28.57 -11.45 -0.19
N TRP A 85 -28.58 -10.12 -0.39
CA TRP A 85 -29.75 -9.24 -0.35
C TRP A 85 -30.58 -9.24 0.95
N THR A 86 -30.15 -9.97 1.98
CA THR A 86 -30.92 -10.27 3.20
C THR A 86 -30.22 -9.82 4.47
N LYS A 87 -28.90 -9.60 4.40
CA LYS A 87 -28.08 -9.16 5.52
C LYS A 87 -27.02 -8.16 5.05
N GLY A 88 -26.46 -7.42 5.99
CA GLY A 88 -25.49 -6.36 5.72
C GLY A 88 -25.99 -5.01 6.20
N ASN A 89 -25.09 -4.05 6.28
CA ASN A 89 -25.37 -2.64 6.51
C ASN A 89 -24.05 -1.86 6.33
N LYS A 90 -24.13 -0.54 6.21
CA LYS A 90 -22.97 0.34 6.02
C LYS A 90 -21.93 0.28 7.15
N PHE A 91 -22.32 0.09 8.41
CA PHE A 91 -21.36 0.11 9.53
C PHE A 91 -20.47 -1.12 9.56
N LYS A 92 -20.96 -2.29 9.12
CA LYS A 92 -20.13 -3.51 8.99
C LYS A 92 -18.94 -3.34 8.06
N PHE A 93 -19.04 -2.39 7.14
CA PHE A 93 -17.98 -2.08 6.17
C PHE A 93 -17.24 -0.79 6.52
N THR A 94 -17.34 -0.31 7.77
CA THR A 94 -16.66 0.91 8.24
C THR A 94 -15.16 0.87 7.99
N ASN A 95 -14.52 -0.29 8.09
CA ASN A 95 -13.10 -0.46 7.84
C ASN A 95 -12.71 -0.15 6.39
N ILE A 96 -13.60 -0.44 5.43
CA ILE A 96 -13.40 -0.03 4.02
C ILE A 96 -13.49 1.49 3.91
N GLY A 97 -14.47 2.10 4.59
CA GLY A 97 -14.61 3.56 4.63
C GLY A 97 -13.38 4.27 5.20
N SER A 98 -12.87 3.79 6.33
CA SER A 98 -11.64 4.30 6.96
C SER A 98 -10.41 4.08 6.09
N LEU A 99 -10.20 2.87 5.55
CA LEU A 99 -9.05 2.58 4.69
C LEU A 99 -9.00 3.51 3.48
N LEU A 100 -10.14 3.79 2.86
CA LEU A 100 -10.23 4.70 1.72
C LEU A 100 -9.91 6.15 2.13
N GLU A 101 -10.43 6.60 3.28
CA GLU A 101 -10.15 7.93 3.81
C GLU A 101 -8.67 8.12 4.15
N GLU A 102 -8.04 7.15 4.81
CA GLU A 102 -6.60 7.13 5.13
C GLU A 102 -5.71 7.14 3.88
N ASN A 103 -6.24 6.72 2.73
CA ASN A 103 -5.55 6.70 1.44
C ASN A 103 -5.97 7.86 0.51
N ASP A 104 -6.46 8.97 1.08
CA ASP A 104 -6.84 10.19 0.35
C ASP A 104 -8.02 10.04 -0.63
N TYR A 105 -8.98 9.17 -0.31
CA TYR A 105 -10.28 9.10 -0.99
C TYR A 105 -11.39 9.66 -0.09
N VAL A 106 -12.51 10.05 -0.72
CA VAL A 106 -13.79 10.21 -0.01
C VAL A 106 -14.63 8.95 -0.23
N ALA A 107 -14.97 8.25 0.85
CA ALA A 107 -15.77 7.03 0.76
C ALA A 107 -17.24 7.28 1.10
N VAL A 108 -18.15 6.69 0.31
CA VAL A 108 -19.60 6.76 0.52
C VAL A 108 -20.16 5.35 0.67
N LEU A 109 -20.73 5.04 1.83
CA LEU A 109 -21.28 3.72 2.14
C LEU A 109 -22.79 3.84 2.40
N PRO A 110 -23.65 3.59 1.40
CA PRO A 110 -25.10 3.61 1.57
C PRO A 110 -25.66 2.31 2.15
N ASN A 111 -26.75 2.43 2.92
CA ASN A 111 -27.67 1.32 3.13
C ASN A 111 -28.65 1.20 1.97
N TYR A 112 -28.95 -0.03 1.58
CA TYR A 112 -30.10 -0.37 0.75
C TYR A 112 -31.05 -1.30 1.51
N GLY A 113 -32.30 -1.42 1.04
CA GLY A 113 -33.30 -2.29 1.65
C GLY A 113 -32.90 -3.77 1.65
N LEU A 114 -33.38 -4.54 2.62
CA LEU A 114 -33.10 -5.98 2.67
C LEU A 114 -34.38 -6.78 2.61
N PHE A 115 -34.34 -7.91 1.92
CA PHE A 115 -35.44 -8.87 1.93
C PHE A 115 -35.62 -9.44 3.35
N PRO A 116 -36.86 -9.65 3.84
CA PRO A 116 -38.15 -9.55 3.13
C PRO A 116 -38.83 -8.18 3.17
N PHE A 117 -38.18 -7.16 3.72
CA PHE A 117 -38.77 -5.82 3.89
C PHE A 117 -38.61 -4.90 2.68
N ALA A 118 -37.75 -5.28 1.75
CA ALA A 118 -37.54 -4.65 0.46
C ALA A 118 -37.39 -5.74 -0.61
N VAL A 119 -37.87 -5.45 -1.82
CA VAL A 119 -37.65 -6.31 -3.00
C VAL A 119 -36.56 -5.72 -3.89
N LEU A 120 -36.15 -6.44 -4.94
CA LEU A 120 -35.00 -6.06 -5.76
C LEU A 120 -35.13 -4.65 -6.35
N GLU A 121 -36.32 -4.26 -6.82
CA GLU A 121 -36.54 -2.92 -7.39
C GLU A 121 -36.36 -1.81 -6.36
N ASP A 122 -36.72 -2.05 -5.09
CA ASP A 122 -36.43 -1.11 -3.99
C ASP A 122 -34.93 -0.97 -3.77
N MET A 123 -34.20 -2.09 -3.82
CA MET A 123 -32.73 -2.11 -3.64
C MET A 123 -32.03 -1.38 -4.78
N ILE A 124 -32.46 -1.60 -6.03
CA ILE A 124 -31.96 -0.88 -7.21
C ILE A 124 -32.23 0.62 -7.07
N TYR A 125 -33.42 1.01 -6.62
CA TYR A 125 -33.77 2.41 -6.41
C TYR A 125 -32.93 3.04 -5.29
N ASP A 126 -32.68 2.32 -4.21
CA ASP A 126 -31.80 2.77 -3.12
C ASP A 126 -30.36 3.00 -3.64
N VAL A 127 -29.80 2.07 -4.43
CA VAL A 127 -28.46 2.24 -5.03
C VAL A 127 -28.45 3.41 -6.03
N TYR A 128 -29.45 3.49 -6.91
CA TYR A 128 -29.59 4.57 -7.88
C TYR A 128 -29.63 5.95 -7.21
N THR A 129 -30.48 6.11 -6.20
CA THR A 129 -30.62 7.40 -5.48
C THR A 129 -29.42 7.73 -4.61
N ALA A 130 -28.72 6.74 -4.04
CA ALA A 130 -27.45 6.96 -3.34
C ALA A 130 -26.38 7.51 -4.28
N ILE A 131 -26.26 6.95 -5.48
CA ILE A 131 -25.34 7.43 -6.52
C ILE A 131 -25.68 8.89 -6.90
N GLN A 132 -26.94 9.18 -7.22
CA GLN A 132 -27.37 10.54 -7.55
C GLN A 132 -27.02 11.53 -6.44
N TRP A 133 -27.35 11.17 -5.19
CA TRP A 133 -27.02 11.98 -4.03
C TRP A 133 -25.52 12.25 -3.93
N THR A 134 -24.67 11.25 -4.19
CA THR A 134 -23.21 11.43 -4.17
C THR A 134 -22.77 12.47 -5.19
N PHE A 135 -23.18 12.36 -6.46
CA PHE A 135 -22.78 13.34 -7.48
C PHE A 135 -23.26 14.77 -7.15
N GLU A 136 -24.42 14.91 -6.51
CA GLU A 136 -24.99 16.20 -6.13
C GLU A 136 -24.33 16.82 -4.89
N ASN A 137 -23.77 16.00 -3.98
CA ASN A 137 -23.40 16.46 -2.64
C ASN A 137 -21.91 16.29 -2.31
N ILE A 138 -21.18 15.39 -2.96
CA ILE A 138 -19.89 14.90 -2.42
C ILE A 138 -18.80 15.98 -2.36
N GLN A 139 -18.93 17.02 -3.18
CA GLN A 139 -18.01 18.16 -3.17
C GLN A 139 -17.94 18.87 -1.80
N LYS A 140 -19.04 18.86 -1.02
CA LYS A 140 -19.05 19.45 0.34
C LYS A 140 -18.21 18.67 1.35
N TYR A 141 -17.84 17.43 1.00
CA TYR A 141 -16.96 16.55 1.77
C TYR A 141 -15.55 16.48 1.19
N GLY A 142 -15.21 17.40 0.26
CA GLY A 142 -13.91 17.41 -0.41
C GLY A 142 -13.79 16.36 -1.53
N GLY A 143 -14.88 15.73 -1.97
CA GLY A 143 -14.85 14.74 -3.06
C GLY A 143 -15.02 15.36 -4.44
N ASP A 144 -14.31 14.82 -5.43
CA ASP A 144 -14.42 15.21 -6.83
C ASP A 144 -15.52 14.42 -7.55
N PRO A 145 -16.67 15.04 -7.90
CA PRO A 145 -17.75 14.34 -8.61
C PRO A 145 -17.36 13.92 -10.03
N LYS A 146 -16.17 14.29 -10.54
CA LYS A 146 -15.66 13.83 -11.85
C LYS A 146 -14.77 12.59 -11.74
N ARG A 147 -14.37 12.20 -10.53
CA ARG A 147 -13.49 11.05 -10.25
C ARG A 147 -14.18 10.08 -9.29
N VAL A 148 -15.34 9.57 -9.70
CA VAL A 148 -16.15 8.64 -8.93
C VAL A 148 -15.90 7.20 -9.38
N THR A 149 -15.63 6.32 -8.43
CA THR A 149 -15.52 4.87 -8.61
C THR A 149 -16.66 4.18 -7.86
N LEU A 150 -17.36 3.26 -8.52
CA LEU A 150 -18.29 2.34 -7.85
C LEU A 150 -17.58 1.04 -7.50
N ILE A 151 -17.77 0.55 -6.29
CA ILE A 151 -17.28 -0.76 -5.85
C ILE A 151 -18.45 -1.52 -5.23
N GLY A 152 -18.63 -2.78 -5.63
CA GLY A 152 -19.59 -3.66 -4.97
C GLY A 152 -19.07 -5.06 -4.83
N HIS A 153 -19.55 -5.75 -3.80
CA HIS A 153 -19.20 -7.14 -3.53
C HIS A 153 -20.44 -8.03 -3.54
N SER A 154 -20.34 -9.19 -4.19
CA SER A 154 -21.41 -10.19 -4.19
C SER A 154 -22.75 -9.56 -4.60
N ALA A 155 -23.78 -9.63 -3.76
CA ALA A 155 -25.06 -8.94 -3.97
C ALA A 155 -24.93 -7.44 -4.31
N GLY A 156 -23.93 -6.72 -3.78
CA GLY A 156 -23.68 -5.32 -4.12
C GLY A 156 -23.14 -5.12 -5.54
N ALA A 157 -22.25 -6.01 -6.00
CA ALA A 157 -21.78 -6.01 -7.40
C ALA A 157 -22.93 -6.28 -8.38
N HIS A 158 -23.82 -7.20 -8.00
CA HIS A 158 -25.05 -7.50 -8.72
C HIS A 158 -25.99 -6.29 -8.80
N LEU A 159 -26.26 -5.62 -7.67
CA LEU A 159 -27.10 -4.42 -7.63
C LEU A 159 -26.51 -3.25 -8.43
N ILE A 160 -25.19 -3.04 -8.39
CA ILE A 160 -24.52 -2.03 -9.24
C ILE A 160 -24.78 -2.33 -10.71
N SER A 161 -24.57 -3.59 -11.12
CA SER A 161 -24.72 -4.01 -12.52
C SER A 161 -26.16 -3.83 -13.01
N LEU A 162 -27.14 -4.28 -12.23
CA LEU A 162 -28.56 -4.06 -12.55
C LEU A 162 -28.89 -2.56 -12.64
N THR A 163 -28.44 -1.77 -11.67
CA THR A 163 -28.71 -0.33 -11.65
C THR A 163 -28.13 0.37 -12.87
N LEU A 164 -26.89 0.06 -13.22
CA LEU A 164 -26.20 0.65 -14.37
C LEU A 164 -26.91 0.30 -15.68
N PHE A 165 -27.19 -0.99 -15.92
CA PHE A 165 -27.78 -1.43 -17.18
C PHE A 165 -29.26 -1.03 -17.31
N LYS A 166 -30.06 -1.10 -16.23
CA LYS A 166 -31.45 -0.62 -16.24
C LYS A 166 -31.51 0.88 -16.51
N SER A 167 -30.67 1.67 -15.84
CA SER A 167 -30.66 3.13 -16.01
C SER A 167 -30.20 3.56 -17.40
N TYR A 168 -29.19 2.90 -17.97
CA TYR A 168 -28.73 3.17 -19.33
C TYR A 168 -29.80 2.89 -20.39
N ASN A 169 -30.60 1.82 -20.19
CA ASN A 169 -31.66 1.40 -21.10
C ASN A 169 -33.03 2.06 -20.83
N TYR A 170 -33.10 3.06 -19.96
CA TYR A 170 -34.37 3.70 -19.60
C TYR A 170 -35.44 2.68 -19.14
N MET A 171 -35.03 1.66 -18.40
CA MET A 171 -35.94 0.62 -17.93
C MET A 171 -36.77 1.10 -16.75
N GLU A 172 -37.98 0.56 -16.63
CA GLU A 172 -38.85 0.83 -15.48
C GLU A 172 -38.33 0.15 -14.22
N ASN A 173 -38.50 0.82 -13.08
CA ASN A 173 -38.22 0.33 -11.75
C ASN A 173 -39.19 0.98 -10.75
N ASN A 174 -40.04 0.19 -10.08
CA ASN A 174 -41.10 0.67 -9.20
C ASN A 174 -42.02 1.73 -9.87
N GLY A 175 -42.43 1.50 -11.12
CA GLY A 175 -43.31 2.41 -11.87
C GLY A 175 -42.64 3.71 -12.34
N LYS A 176 -41.31 3.82 -12.22
CA LYS A 176 -40.53 4.98 -12.69
C LYS A 176 -39.45 4.54 -13.66
N THR A 177 -39.29 5.28 -14.75
CA THR A 177 -38.16 5.11 -15.66
C THR A 177 -36.88 5.63 -15.00
N LEU A 178 -35.85 4.79 -14.92
CA LEU A 178 -34.52 5.21 -14.49
C LEU A 178 -33.81 5.93 -15.64
N SER A 179 -33.22 7.09 -15.38
CA SER A 179 -32.43 7.82 -16.37
C SER A 179 -30.96 7.42 -16.27
N PRO A 180 -30.16 7.47 -17.35
CA PRO A 180 -28.75 7.11 -17.31
C PRO A 180 -27.99 7.83 -16.19
N LEU A 181 -27.17 7.08 -15.46
CA LEU A 181 -26.33 7.62 -14.40
C LEU A 181 -25.19 8.49 -14.95
N PRO A 182 -24.62 9.38 -14.13
CA PRO A 182 -23.44 10.18 -14.50
C PRO A 182 -22.21 9.31 -14.81
N TYR A 183 -21.15 9.96 -15.30
CA TYR A 183 -19.91 9.30 -15.67
C TYR A 183 -19.12 8.77 -14.47
N PHE A 184 -18.60 7.54 -14.60
CA PHE A 184 -17.72 6.89 -13.63
C PHE A 184 -16.31 6.69 -14.20
N GLU A 185 -15.31 6.94 -13.38
CA GLU A 185 -13.92 6.62 -13.73
C GLU A 185 -13.70 5.11 -13.75
N LYS A 186 -14.27 4.40 -12.77
CA LYS A 186 -14.15 2.96 -12.65
C LYS A 186 -15.43 2.35 -12.06
N VAL A 187 -15.76 1.14 -12.50
CA VAL A 187 -16.72 0.26 -11.83
C VAL A 187 -16.04 -1.05 -11.49
N VAL A 188 -15.90 -1.34 -10.20
CA VAL A 188 -15.21 -2.51 -9.66
C VAL A 188 -16.25 -3.48 -9.10
N LEU A 189 -16.36 -4.64 -9.73
CA LEU A 189 -17.35 -5.65 -9.40
C LEU A 189 -16.63 -6.87 -8.82
N LEU A 190 -16.81 -7.10 -7.52
CA LEU A 190 -16.10 -8.14 -6.76
C LEU A 190 -17.00 -9.36 -6.56
N ALA A 191 -16.68 -10.48 -7.20
CA ALA A 191 -17.35 -11.78 -7.00
C ALA A 191 -18.89 -11.71 -7.08
N GLY A 192 -19.42 -10.98 -8.08
CA GLY A 192 -20.85 -10.74 -8.23
C GLY A 192 -21.59 -11.87 -8.95
N PRO A 193 -22.82 -12.21 -8.52
CA PRO A 193 -23.69 -13.13 -9.26
C PRO A 193 -24.37 -12.40 -10.45
N TYR A 194 -23.73 -12.36 -11.62
CA TYR A 194 -24.25 -11.61 -12.78
C TYR A 194 -25.17 -12.44 -13.69
N ASP A 195 -24.95 -13.74 -13.71
CA ASP A 195 -25.82 -14.79 -14.25
C ASP A 195 -26.22 -15.70 -13.07
N ILE A 196 -27.52 -15.72 -12.75
CA ILE A 196 -28.07 -16.49 -11.62
C ILE A 196 -28.17 -17.98 -11.95
N ASP A 197 -28.38 -18.33 -13.22
CA ASP A 197 -28.53 -19.72 -13.64
C ASP A 197 -27.23 -20.51 -13.42
N ASP A 198 -26.07 -19.85 -13.62
CA ASP A 198 -24.76 -20.44 -13.34
C ASP A 198 -24.55 -20.83 -11.87
N ILE A 199 -25.17 -20.10 -10.94
CA ILE A 199 -25.07 -20.41 -9.51
C ILE A 199 -25.82 -21.69 -9.18
N GLU A 200 -26.88 -22.00 -9.92
CA GLU A 200 -27.62 -23.24 -9.79
C GLU A 200 -26.82 -24.42 -10.32
N VAL A 201 -26.26 -24.28 -11.53
CA VAL A 201 -25.43 -25.32 -12.18
C VAL A 201 -24.22 -25.67 -11.30
N ALA A 202 -23.50 -24.67 -10.79
CA ALA A 202 -22.33 -24.88 -9.93
C ALA A 202 -22.64 -25.60 -8.60
N LYS A 203 -23.90 -25.57 -8.14
CA LYS A 203 -24.33 -26.26 -6.89
C LYS A 203 -24.85 -27.67 -7.13
N MET A 204 -25.13 -28.06 -8.37
CA MET A 204 -25.71 -29.36 -8.72
C MET A 204 -24.67 -30.39 -9.19
N ASP A 205 -23.38 -30.05 -9.28
CA ASP A 205 -22.30 -30.99 -9.63
C ASP A 205 -22.56 -31.75 -10.97
N TYR A 206 -23.22 -31.08 -11.91
CA TYR A 206 -23.50 -31.65 -13.24
C TYR A 206 -22.26 -31.48 -14.14
N ASN A 207 -21.81 -32.60 -14.74
CA ASN A 207 -20.71 -32.62 -15.72
C ASN A 207 -21.08 -31.80 -16.98
N ASP A 208 -20.33 -30.72 -17.22
CA ASP A 208 -19.85 -30.06 -18.45
C ASP A 208 -20.64 -30.03 -19.79
N ASP A 209 -21.85 -30.56 -19.92
CA ASP A 209 -22.60 -30.55 -21.19
C ASP A 209 -23.98 -29.88 -21.13
N ALA A 210 -24.25 -29.04 -20.13
CA ALA A 210 -25.52 -28.32 -20.04
C ALA A 210 -25.51 -27.06 -20.94
N GLU A 211 -26.15 -27.16 -22.11
CA GLU A 211 -26.56 -26.03 -22.95
C GLU A 211 -27.23 -24.91 -22.11
N ASP A 212 -26.99 -23.65 -22.50
CA ASP A 212 -27.52 -22.37 -21.96
C ASP A 212 -28.91 -22.50 -21.30
N TYR A 213 -28.94 -22.93 -20.04
CA TYR A 213 -30.16 -23.23 -19.29
C TYR A 213 -30.71 -21.94 -18.67
N ASP A 214 -31.49 -21.22 -19.48
CA ASP A 214 -32.13 -19.96 -19.12
C ASP A 214 -33.43 -20.22 -18.32
N ASN A 215 -33.65 -19.56 -17.17
CA ASN A 215 -34.79 -19.76 -16.25
C ASN A 215 -34.72 -21.02 -15.38
N GLY A 216 -33.62 -21.17 -14.63
CA GLY A 216 -33.47 -22.20 -13.62
C GLY A 216 -34.45 -22.12 -12.44
N ILE A 217 -34.47 -23.15 -11.59
CA ILE A 217 -35.34 -23.20 -10.41
C ILE A 217 -34.95 -22.07 -9.44
N LEU A 218 -33.66 -21.81 -9.26
CA LEU A 218 -33.14 -20.74 -8.42
C LEU A 218 -33.54 -19.38 -8.96
N GLU A 219 -33.35 -19.16 -10.26
CA GLU A 219 -33.69 -17.89 -10.91
C GLU A 219 -35.19 -17.59 -10.82
N ASN A 220 -36.05 -18.56 -11.17
CA ASN A 220 -37.51 -18.42 -11.05
C ASN A 220 -37.95 -18.20 -9.60
N THR A 221 -37.30 -18.86 -8.64
CA THR A 221 -37.58 -18.66 -7.22
C THR A 221 -37.21 -17.25 -6.79
N LEU A 222 -36.06 -16.72 -7.21
CA LEU A 222 -35.64 -15.36 -6.91
C LEU A 222 -36.51 -14.32 -7.61
N LYS A 223 -36.89 -14.53 -8.88
CA LYS A 223 -37.87 -13.72 -9.62
C LYS A 223 -39.19 -13.62 -8.84
N LEU A 224 -39.70 -14.74 -8.33
CA LEU A 224 -40.92 -14.77 -7.51
C LEU A 224 -40.73 -14.05 -6.15
N LEU A 225 -39.64 -14.32 -5.43
CA LEU A 225 -39.38 -13.73 -4.11
C LEU A 225 -39.18 -12.21 -4.20
N PHE A 226 -38.45 -11.75 -5.21
CA PHE A 226 -38.17 -10.34 -5.46
C PHE A 226 -39.22 -9.65 -6.34
N ARG A 227 -40.27 -10.37 -6.75
CA ARG A 227 -41.38 -9.83 -7.56
C ARG A 227 -40.88 -9.10 -8.82
N THR A 228 -39.93 -9.70 -9.50
CA THR A 228 -39.32 -9.14 -10.72
C THR A 228 -39.24 -10.17 -11.82
N ASN A 229 -39.21 -9.71 -13.06
CA ASN A 229 -38.97 -10.55 -14.23
C ASN A 229 -37.50 -10.53 -14.67
N ILE A 230 -36.67 -9.66 -14.07
CA ILE A 230 -35.26 -9.48 -14.43
C ILE A 230 -34.44 -9.53 -13.14
N ILE A 231 -33.69 -10.61 -12.99
CA ILE A 231 -32.80 -10.81 -11.85
C ILE A 231 -31.34 -10.84 -12.27
N SER A 232 -30.99 -11.31 -13.47
CA SER A 232 -29.60 -11.39 -13.92
C SER A 232 -29.21 -10.13 -14.71
N PRO A 233 -28.15 -9.39 -14.32
CA PRO A 233 -27.54 -8.37 -15.17
C PRO A 233 -27.19 -8.87 -16.57
N TYR A 234 -26.77 -10.14 -16.67
CA TYR A 234 -26.49 -10.83 -17.92
C TYR A 234 -27.65 -10.72 -18.91
N ASP A 235 -28.89 -11.00 -18.49
CA ASP A 235 -30.07 -11.00 -19.38
C ASP A 235 -30.35 -9.63 -19.97
N ILE A 236 -30.14 -8.57 -19.18
CA ILE A 236 -30.32 -7.19 -19.65
C ILE A 236 -29.35 -6.92 -20.81
N VAL A 237 -28.08 -7.27 -20.66
CA VAL A 237 -27.06 -7.07 -21.69
C VAL A 237 -27.25 -8.02 -22.87
N LYS A 238 -27.59 -9.30 -22.62
CA LYS A 238 -27.92 -10.32 -23.64
C LYS A 238 -29.05 -9.85 -24.56
N SER A 239 -30.06 -9.18 -24.01
CA SER A 239 -31.19 -8.64 -24.78
C SER A 239 -30.83 -7.44 -25.69
N MET A 240 -29.68 -6.80 -25.47
CA MET A 240 -29.25 -5.66 -26.29
C MET A 240 -28.66 -6.13 -27.64
N PRO A 241 -28.88 -5.39 -28.73
CA PRO A 241 -28.22 -5.65 -30.01
C PRO A 241 -26.68 -5.52 -29.94
N ASP A 242 -26.00 -6.18 -30.86
CA ASP A 242 -24.55 -6.02 -31.04
C ASP A 242 -24.19 -4.56 -31.31
N ASN A 243 -23.08 -4.08 -30.74
CA ASN A 243 -22.60 -2.71 -30.89
C ASN A 243 -23.61 -1.62 -30.45
N TYR A 244 -24.61 -1.95 -29.64
CA TYR A 244 -25.63 -1.01 -29.19
C TYR A 244 -25.06 0.13 -28.32
N VAL A 245 -24.09 -0.17 -27.46
CA VAL A 245 -23.54 0.76 -26.46
C VAL A 245 -22.30 1.45 -27.01
N LYS A 246 -22.28 2.79 -26.97
CA LYS A 246 -21.21 3.60 -27.59
C LYS A 246 -20.24 4.25 -26.60
N ASP A 247 -20.70 4.51 -25.39
CA ASP A 247 -20.02 5.27 -24.34
C ASP A 247 -19.73 4.38 -23.12
N SER A 248 -19.68 3.06 -23.31
CA SER A 248 -19.32 2.09 -22.27
C SER A 248 -20.19 2.25 -21.01
N PHE A 249 -21.49 2.47 -21.18
CA PHE A 249 -22.44 2.71 -20.08
C PHE A 249 -22.09 3.91 -19.20
N ASN A 250 -21.46 4.96 -19.76
CA ASN A 250 -20.85 6.07 -19.01
C ASN A 250 -19.75 5.64 -18.02
N VAL A 251 -19.08 4.53 -18.27
CA VAL A 251 -17.99 4.02 -17.43
C VAL A 251 -16.70 3.98 -18.26
N LYS A 252 -15.66 4.64 -17.78
CA LYS A 252 -14.34 4.60 -18.44
C LYS A 252 -13.69 3.24 -18.38
N LYS A 253 -13.76 2.55 -17.24
CA LYS A 253 -13.15 1.24 -17.05
C LYS A 253 -13.95 0.33 -16.12
N PHE A 254 -14.23 -0.88 -16.57
CA PHE A 254 -14.74 -1.95 -15.73
C PHE A 254 -13.60 -2.79 -15.19
N ILE A 255 -13.70 -3.20 -13.93
CA ILE A 255 -12.78 -4.15 -13.31
C ILE A 255 -13.62 -5.25 -12.66
N LEU A 256 -13.51 -6.48 -13.14
CA LEU A 256 -14.21 -7.63 -12.58
C LEU A 256 -13.21 -8.51 -11.86
N TYR A 257 -13.51 -8.85 -10.61
CA TYR A 257 -12.67 -9.71 -9.78
C TYR A 257 -13.33 -11.07 -9.54
N TYR A 258 -12.52 -12.11 -9.65
CA TYR A 258 -12.86 -13.46 -9.22
C TYR A 258 -11.78 -14.02 -8.29
N THR A 259 -12.18 -14.87 -7.35
CA THR A 259 -11.30 -15.51 -6.37
C THR A 259 -11.37 -17.02 -6.49
N SER A 260 -10.24 -17.71 -6.58
CA SER A 260 -10.19 -19.13 -6.97
C SER A 260 -10.92 -20.09 -6.02
N ASN A 261 -11.03 -19.72 -4.73
CA ASN A 261 -11.69 -20.56 -3.71
C ASN A 261 -13.12 -20.06 -3.43
N ASP A 262 -13.72 -19.31 -4.37
CA ASP A 262 -15.11 -18.89 -4.28
C ASP A 262 -16.05 -20.09 -4.47
N THR A 263 -16.69 -20.50 -3.38
CA THR A 263 -17.69 -21.59 -3.38
C THR A 263 -19.13 -21.08 -3.48
N LYS A 264 -19.33 -19.77 -3.66
CA LYS A 264 -20.66 -19.11 -3.64
C LYS A 264 -21.10 -18.65 -5.00
N VAL A 265 -20.18 -18.06 -5.76
CA VAL A 265 -20.42 -17.53 -7.10
C VAL A 265 -19.38 -18.15 -8.04
N PRO A 266 -19.78 -18.81 -9.13
CA PRO A 266 -18.83 -19.39 -10.08
C PRO A 266 -18.19 -18.31 -10.97
N GLU A 267 -16.98 -18.61 -11.46
CA GLU A 267 -16.22 -17.73 -12.37
C GLU A 267 -17.01 -17.41 -13.65
N SER A 268 -17.74 -18.42 -14.16
CA SER A 268 -18.53 -18.34 -15.39
C SER A 268 -19.52 -17.17 -15.37
N SER A 269 -20.07 -16.84 -14.20
CA SER A 269 -21.00 -15.72 -14.02
C SER A 269 -20.35 -14.39 -14.47
N ALA A 270 -19.07 -14.18 -14.13
CA ALA A 270 -18.31 -13.00 -14.55
C ALA A 270 -17.91 -13.05 -16.02
N LEU A 271 -17.43 -14.21 -16.49
CA LEU A 271 -16.96 -14.38 -17.87
C LEU A 271 -18.09 -14.18 -18.89
N LYS A 272 -19.27 -14.77 -18.65
CA LYS A 272 -20.45 -14.57 -19.50
C LYS A 272 -20.87 -13.12 -19.60
N LEU A 273 -20.87 -12.38 -18.48
CA LEU A 273 -21.17 -10.95 -18.51
C LEU A 273 -20.12 -10.18 -19.32
N ILE A 274 -18.83 -10.49 -19.15
CA ILE A 274 -17.73 -9.85 -19.90
C ILE A 274 -17.92 -10.05 -21.41
N ASP A 275 -18.30 -11.25 -21.84
CA ASP A 275 -18.52 -11.54 -23.26
C ASP A 275 -19.69 -10.73 -23.82
N GLN A 276 -20.80 -10.63 -23.09
CA GLN A 276 -21.94 -9.80 -23.50
C GLN A 276 -21.58 -8.31 -23.53
N LEU A 277 -20.81 -7.82 -22.55
CA LEU A 277 -20.34 -6.44 -22.51
C LEU A 277 -19.48 -6.09 -23.72
N LYS A 278 -18.53 -6.96 -24.09
CA LYS A 278 -17.70 -6.78 -25.29
C LYS A 278 -18.53 -6.85 -26.58
N ARG A 279 -19.55 -7.70 -26.63
CA ARG A 279 -20.47 -7.82 -27.78
C ARG A 279 -21.27 -6.54 -28.01
N VAL A 280 -21.86 -5.98 -26.94
CA VAL A 280 -22.69 -4.77 -27.06
C VAL A 280 -21.85 -3.50 -27.17
N CYS A 281 -20.60 -3.52 -26.68
CA CYS A 281 -19.66 -2.40 -26.70
C CYS A 281 -18.23 -2.87 -27.04
N PRO A 282 -17.82 -2.94 -28.33
CA PRO A 282 -16.48 -3.42 -28.68
C PRO A 282 -15.32 -2.57 -28.14
N THR A 283 -15.60 -1.31 -27.78
CA THR A 283 -14.61 -0.35 -27.26
C THR A 283 -14.53 -0.35 -25.73
N ILE A 284 -15.24 -1.25 -25.05
CA ILE A 284 -15.27 -1.31 -23.59
C ILE A 284 -13.87 -1.66 -23.01
N ASP A 285 -13.37 -0.86 -22.06
CA ASP A 285 -12.16 -1.20 -21.30
C ASP A 285 -12.54 -2.05 -20.09
N ILE A 286 -12.24 -3.35 -20.17
CA ILE A 286 -12.46 -4.32 -19.11
C ILE A 286 -11.12 -4.87 -18.66
N ASN A 287 -10.86 -4.78 -17.36
CA ASN A 287 -9.79 -5.53 -16.70
C ASN A 287 -10.40 -6.68 -15.89
N TYR A 288 -10.08 -7.92 -16.26
CA TYR A 288 -10.45 -9.09 -15.50
C TYR A 288 -9.31 -9.50 -14.57
N VAL A 289 -9.59 -9.61 -13.27
CA VAL A 289 -8.60 -9.92 -12.25
C VAL A 289 -8.95 -11.23 -11.55
N TYR A 290 -8.10 -12.24 -11.76
CA TYR A 290 -8.18 -13.52 -11.07
C TYR A 290 -7.26 -13.52 -9.85
N LYS A 291 -7.77 -13.90 -8.67
CA LYS A 291 -7.00 -13.98 -7.42
C LYS A 291 -6.98 -15.41 -6.89
N GLU A 292 -5.82 -16.05 -6.99
CA GLU A 292 -5.58 -17.38 -6.44
C GLU A 292 -5.58 -17.40 -4.91
N ASN A 293 -6.12 -18.47 -4.33
CA ASN A 293 -6.16 -18.79 -2.90
C ASN A 293 -7.01 -17.87 -2.00
N PHE A 294 -7.85 -17.01 -2.60
CA PHE A 294 -8.83 -16.23 -1.85
C PHE A 294 -10.22 -16.87 -1.97
N GLY A 295 -11.01 -16.80 -0.89
CA GLY A 295 -12.42 -17.16 -0.85
C GLY A 295 -13.34 -15.97 -1.11
N HIS A 296 -14.64 -16.25 -1.22
CA HIS A 296 -15.68 -15.30 -1.65
C HIS A 296 -15.66 -13.93 -0.94
N SER A 297 -15.37 -13.91 0.37
CA SER A 297 -15.42 -12.68 1.17
C SER A 297 -14.04 -12.14 1.54
N ASP A 298 -12.95 -12.82 1.19
CA ASP A 298 -11.62 -12.47 1.70
C ASP A 298 -11.14 -11.11 1.17
N ILE A 299 -11.57 -10.72 -0.03
CA ILE A 299 -11.25 -9.41 -0.63
C ILE A 299 -11.91 -8.24 0.12
N VAL A 300 -13.06 -8.47 0.76
CA VAL A 300 -13.82 -7.42 1.48
C VAL A 300 -13.69 -7.50 2.98
N ASN A 301 -13.10 -8.58 3.51
CA ASN A 301 -12.76 -8.72 4.92
C ASN A 301 -11.53 -7.87 5.25
N VAL A 302 -11.68 -6.56 5.15
CA VAL A 302 -10.70 -5.60 5.66
C VAL A 302 -10.78 -5.65 7.18
N LYS A 303 -10.00 -6.55 7.77
CA LYS A 303 -9.68 -6.44 9.19
C LYS A 303 -8.68 -5.31 9.30
N ILE A 304 -9.12 -4.15 9.77
CA ILE A 304 -8.22 -3.30 10.54
C ILE A 304 -7.88 -4.16 11.74
N CYS A 305 -6.73 -4.84 11.68
CA CYS A 305 -6.24 -5.59 12.80
C CYS A 305 -6.00 -4.57 13.91
N ASN A 306 -6.99 -4.40 14.78
CA ASN A 306 -6.78 -3.94 16.15
C ASN A 306 -6.09 -5.07 16.94
N SER A 307 -5.10 -5.77 16.38
CA SER A 307 -3.95 -6.06 17.22
C SER A 307 -3.41 -4.68 17.59
N ASN A 308 -2.95 -4.50 18.81
CA ASN A 308 -2.26 -3.26 19.17
C ASN A 308 -0.88 -3.22 18.49
N THR A 309 -0.77 -3.72 17.24
CA THR A 309 0.44 -3.68 16.46
C THR A 309 0.65 -2.22 16.15
N ILE A 310 1.51 -1.60 16.92
CA ILE A 310 1.95 -0.24 16.66
C ILE A 310 2.70 -0.34 15.33
N GLU A 311 2.10 0.17 14.26
CA GLU A 311 2.77 0.30 12.98
C GLU A 311 3.55 1.61 12.97
N LEU A 312 4.86 1.50 12.89
CA LEU A 312 5.77 2.64 12.78
C LEU A 312 6.22 2.77 11.33
N ASN A 313 6.16 3.98 10.80
CA ASN A 313 6.63 4.28 9.46
C ASN A 313 8.05 4.86 9.52
N ALA A 314 9.01 4.10 9.01
CA ALA A 314 10.39 4.56 8.85
C ALA A 314 10.62 5.10 7.44
N VAL A 315 11.47 6.12 7.30
CA VAL A 315 11.92 6.65 6.01
C VAL A 315 13.45 6.66 5.91
N ALA A 316 13.96 6.16 4.79
CA ALA A 316 15.38 6.17 4.45
C ALA A 316 15.59 6.68 3.02
N PHE A 317 16.68 7.41 2.80
CA PHE A 317 17.12 7.83 1.47
C PHE A 317 18.31 6.99 1.04
N THR A 318 18.21 6.35 -0.13
CA THR A 318 19.20 5.39 -0.61
C THR A 318 19.46 5.55 -2.11
N ASP A 319 20.68 5.22 -2.53
CA ASP A 319 21.11 5.34 -3.94
C ASP A 319 20.51 4.24 -4.83
N SER A 320 19.97 3.17 -4.22
CA SER A 320 19.33 2.06 -4.91
C SER A 320 18.17 1.49 -4.10
N ASP A 321 17.16 0.95 -4.78
CA ASP A 321 16.03 0.23 -4.14
C ASP A 321 16.49 -1.06 -3.44
N THR A 322 17.72 -1.48 -3.72
CA THR A 322 18.36 -2.67 -3.16
C THR A 322 19.26 -2.38 -1.97
N ASP A 323 19.29 -1.15 -1.43
CA ASP A 323 20.10 -0.86 -0.25
C ASP A 323 19.62 -1.70 0.94
N LEU A 324 20.33 -2.80 1.15
CA LEU A 324 20.04 -3.83 2.13
C LEU A 324 20.25 -3.32 3.56
N THR A 325 20.98 -2.22 3.75
CA THR A 325 21.45 -1.79 5.08
C THR A 325 20.28 -1.47 6.01
N PHE A 326 19.43 -0.53 5.62
CA PHE A 326 18.24 -0.15 6.41
C PHE A 326 17.22 -1.28 6.48
N LYS A 327 17.06 -2.01 5.38
CA LYS A 327 16.16 -3.15 5.32
C LYS A 327 16.54 -4.25 6.31
N LEU A 328 17.83 -4.56 6.45
CA LEU A 328 18.32 -5.57 7.41
C LEU A 328 18.01 -5.18 8.86
N TYR A 329 18.12 -3.89 9.21
CA TYR A 329 17.74 -3.43 10.55
C TYR A 329 16.24 -3.56 10.80
N ILE A 330 15.42 -3.16 9.83
CA ILE A 330 13.96 -3.24 9.95
C ILE A 330 13.47 -4.69 9.95
N ASP A 331 13.94 -5.52 9.02
CA ASP A 331 13.62 -6.95 8.96
C ASP A 331 14.08 -7.65 10.25
N GLY A 332 15.28 -7.32 10.75
CA GLY A 332 15.81 -7.83 12.00
C GLY A 332 14.97 -7.42 13.22
N PHE A 333 14.54 -6.16 13.29
CA PHE A 333 13.63 -5.69 14.34
C PHE A 333 12.26 -6.38 14.25
N ASN A 334 11.65 -6.43 13.07
CA ASN A 334 10.34 -7.05 12.87
C ASN A 334 10.36 -8.54 13.20
N GLN A 335 11.46 -9.24 12.86
CA GLN A 335 11.66 -10.63 13.24
C GLN A 335 11.85 -10.76 14.76
N TYR A 336 12.67 -9.93 15.39
CA TYR A 336 12.83 -9.90 16.84
C TYR A 336 11.50 -9.62 17.56
N ALA A 337 10.72 -8.67 17.06
CA ALA A 337 9.42 -8.32 17.61
C ALA A 337 8.47 -9.52 17.55
N LYS A 338 8.41 -10.19 16.40
CA LYS A 338 7.66 -11.43 16.22
C LYS A 338 8.10 -12.55 17.16
N ASP A 339 9.41 -12.78 17.28
CA ASP A 339 9.97 -13.86 18.11
C ASP A 339 9.75 -13.62 19.61
N ASN A 340 9.57 -12.36 20.01
CA ASN A 340 9.37 -11.96 21.40
C ASN A 340 7.92 -11.51 21.72
N ASN A 341 6.96 -11.76 20.82
CA ASN A 341 5.56 -11.33 20.96
C ASN A 341 5.41 -9.82 21.27
N ILE A 342 6.27 -8.99 20.68
CA ILE A 342 6.18 -7.53 20.74
C ILE A 342 5.24 -7.09 19.61
N ASP A 343 4.15 -6.44 19.98
CA ASP A 343 3.10 -5.98 19.05
C ASP A 343 3.52 -4.65 18.40
N ILE A 344 4.64 -4.66 17.67
CA ILE A 344 5.17 -3.52 16.93
C ILE A 344 5.64 -4.03 15.57
N TYR A 345 5.25 -3.33 14.51
CA TYR A 345 5.73 -3.57 13.15
C TYR A 345 6.28 -2.27 12.56
N VAL A 346 7.42 -2.33 11.91
CA VAL A 346 8.02 -1.16 11.27
C VAL A 346 7.98 -1.33 9.76
N ASN A 347 7.32 -0.39 9.08
CA ASN A 347 7.31 -0.30 7.63
C ASN A 347 8.44 0.61 7.14
N LEU A 348 9.28 0.13 6.23
CA LEU A 348 10.39 0.90 5.67
C LEU A 348 10.00 1.52 4.32
N ASN A 349 10.02 2.85 4.27
CA ASN A 349 9.82 3.62 3.04
C ASN A 349 11.19 4.06 2.51
N THR A 350 11.66 3.44 1.43
CA THR A 350 12.90 3.82 0.74
C THR A 350 12.62 4.85 -0.35
N LEU A 351 13.33 5.97 -0.27
CA LEU A 351 13.30 7.03 -1.28
C LEU A 351 14.59 6.98 -2.09
N THR A 352 14.48 6.74 -3.39
CA THR A 352 15.61 6.57 -4.31
C THR A 352 15.53 7.53 -5.48
N ASN A 353 16.64 7.67 -6.22
CA ASN A 353 16.68 8.49 -7.45
C ASN A 353 15.72 8.01 -8.55
N VAL A 354 15.30 6.74 -8.52
CA VAL A 354 14.38 6.17 -9.52
C VAL A 354 12.93 6.51 -9.19
N ASN A 355 12.64 6.63 -7.90
CA ASN A 355 11.28 6.76 -7.37
C ASN A 355 10.95 8.23 -7.06
N PHE A 356 11.91 9.13 -7.26
CA PHE A 356 11.82 10.52 -6.85
C PHE A 356 12.52 11.48 -7.82
N THR A 357 11.90 12.63 -8.06
CA THR A 357 12.26 13.57 -9.15
C THR A 357 13.46 14.48 -8.82
N ILE A 358 14.15 14.28 -7.68
CA ILE A 358 15.21 15.19 -7.19
C ILE A 358 16.43 14.38 -6.71
N SER A 359 17.63 14.83 -7.08
CA SER A 359 18.93 14.21 -6.70
C SER A 359 19.13 14.08 -5.17
N LEU A 360 19.75 12.98 -4.73
CA LEU A 360 20.12 12.68 -3.34
C LEU A 360 20.92 13.75 -2.61
N THR A 361 21.64 14.64 -3.32
CA THR A 361 22.30 15.80 -2.70
C THR A 361 21.31 16.71 -1.97
N ASN A 362 20.01 16.61 -2.28
CA ASN A 362 18.94 17.35 -1.63
C ASN A 362 18.15 16.54 -0.58
N SER A 363 18.54 15.29 -0.28
CA SER A 363 17.87 14.43 0.72
C SER A 363 17.79 15.11 2.09
N ASN A 364 18.85 15.81 2.50
CA ASN A 364 18.91 16.56 3.75
C ASN A 364 17.88 17.71 3.81
N ILE A 365 17.71 18.45 2.72
CA ILE A 365 16.71 19.53 2.62
C ILE A 365 15.30 18.93 2.66
N MET A 366 15.12 17.73 2.12
CA MET A 366 13.83 17.04 2.11
C MET A 366 13.45 16.52 3.50
N ILE A 367 14.36 15.86 4.23
CA ILE A 367 14.12 15.45 5.63
C ILE A 367 13.75 16.67 6.46
N GLU A 368 14.47 17.78 6.30
CA GLU A 368 14.14 19.04 6.96
C GLU A 368 12.72 19.53 6.60
N SER A 369 12.33 19.44 5.32
CA SER A 369 10.98 19.82 4.89
C SER A 369 9.91 18.90 5.47
N LEU A 370 10.15 17.58 5.55
CA LEU A 370 9.22 16.62 6.14
C LEU A 370 9.01 16.93 7.64
N LEU A 371 10.11 17.13 8.36
CA LEU A 371 10.11 17.51 9.77
C LEU A 371 9.41 18.86 10.01
N LYS A 372 9.62 19.86 9.15
CA LYS A 372 8.97 21.19 9.24
C LYS A 372 7.46 21.14 9.03
N ARG A 373 6.99 20.26 8.14
CA ARG A 373 5.55 20.11 7.85
C ARG A 373 4.79 19.45 9.00
N LYS A 374 5.48 18.90 10.02
CA LYS A 374 4.89 18.15 11.13
C LYS A 374 3.91 17.07 10.64
N ASN A 375 4.20 16.46 9.50
CA ASN A 375 3.36 15.42 8.95
C ASN A 375 3.54 14.15 9.80
N SER A 376 2.44 13.53 10.24
CA SER A 376 2.42 12.26 10.99
C SER A 376 2.73 11.03 10.13
N LYS A 377 3.18 11.24 8.88
CA LYS A 377 3.48 10.17 7.92
C LYS A 377 4.64 9.26 8.32
N TYR A 378 5.66 9.76 9.02
CA TYR A 378 6.83 8.97 9.42
C TYR A 378 7.19 9.20 10.89
N ASP A 379 7.47 8.09 11.57
CA ASP A 379 7.84 8.02 12.98
C ASP A 379 9.36 7.91 13.17
N ILE A 380 10.05 7.25 12.23
CA ILE A 380 11.50 7.00 12.29
C ILE A 380 12.17 7.59 11.04
N TYR A 381 13.22 8.37 11.25
CA TYR A 381 13.99 8.99 10.17
C TYR A 381 15.42 8.47 10.20
N PHE A 382 15.85 7.84 9.10
CA PHE A 382 17.27 7.55 8.88
C PHE A 382 17.93 8.76 8.21
N TYR A 383 18.94 9.34 8.86
CA TYR A 383 19.63 10.54 8.40
C TYR A 383 21.08 10.59 8.91
N ASP A 384 21.91 11.43 8.29
CA ASP A 384 23.28 11.68 8.75
C ASP A 384 23.30 12.39 10.12
N LEU A 385 23.88 11.74 11.12
CA LEU A 385 23.98 12.27 12.49
C LEU A 385 24.66 13.65 12.57
N SER A 386 25.49 14.04 11.60
CA SER A 386 26.06 15.38 11.51
C SER A 386 25.00 16.49 11.49
N LEU A 387 23.79 16.17 11.03
CA LEU A 387 22.65 17.08 10.90
C LEU A 387 21.75 17.12 12.13
N SER A 388 22.05 16.34 13.18
CA SER A 388 21.22 16.27 14.39
C SER A 388 21.01 17.65 15.02
N LYS A 389 22.02 18.53 15.01
CA LYS A 389 21.89 19.91 15.48
C LYS A 389 20.88 20.74 14.69
N LYS A 390 20.77 20.50 13.38
CA LYS A 390 19.83 21.19 12.48
C LYS A 390 18.40 20.69 12.68
N TYR A 391 18.21 19.38 12.83
CA TYR A 391 16.89 18.76 12.96
C TYR A 391 16.33 18.77 14.38
N CYS A 392 17.19 19.04 15.37
CA CYS A 392 16.88 19.08 16.79
C CYS A 392 15.56 19.77 17.20
N PRO A 393 15.12 20.90 16.61
CA PRO A 393 13.83 21.50 16.96
C PRO A 393 12.62 20.61 16.67
N TYR A 394 12.76 19.61 15.81
CA TYR A 394 11.68 18.77 15.31
C TYR A 394 11.72 17.33 15.85
N LEU A 395 12.82 16.93 16.49
CA LEU A 395 13.05 15.54 16.92
C LEU A 395 12.72 15.33 18.40
N TYR A 396 12.27 14.12 18.71
CA TYR A 396 11.95 13.70 20.07
C TYR A 396 13.23 13.49 20.89
N ASP A 397 13.15 13.79 22.19
CA ASP A 397 14.26 13.59 23.12
C ASP A 397 14.24 12.15 23.65
N LEU A 398 15.06 11.29 23.04
CA LEU A 398 15.14 9.88 23.36
C LEU A 398 15.65 9.62 24.78
N SER A 399 16.36 10.57 25.40
CA SER A 399 16.85 10.41 26.78
C SER A 399 15.73 10.29 27.82
N LYS A 400 14.49 10.65 27.46
CA LYS A 400 13.31 10.52 28.31
C LYS A 400 12.81 9.07 28.43
N GLU A 401 13.05 8.26 27.40
CA GLU A 401 12.54 6.89 27.31
C GLU A 401 13.68 5.85 27.39
N LEU A 402 14.87 6.21 26.91
CA LEU A 402 16.03 5.32 26.88
C LEU A 402 16.76 5.35 28.24
N PRO A 403 16.88 4.20 28.92
CA PRO A 403 17.63 4.14 30.17
C PRO A 403 19.12 4.46 29.95
N GLU A 404 19.76 5.11 30.93
CA GLU A 404 21.14 5.62 30.81
C GLU A 404 22.15 4.50 30.50
N ASN A 405 21.92 3.28 30.99
CA ASN A 405 22.77 2.13 30.68
C ASN A 405 22.77 1.77 29.19
N HIS A 406 21.66 1.97 28.46
CA HIS A 406 21.59 1.74 27.01
C HIS A 406 22.35 2.81 26.24
N ILE A 407 22.24 4.08 26.68
CA ILE A 407 23.03 5.17 26.10
C ILE A 407 24.52 4.93 26.30
N ASN A 408 24.92 4.41 27.47
CA ASN A 408 26.31 4.10 27.80
C ASN A 408 26.88 2.88 27.04
N MET A 409 26.07 2.14 26.29
CA MET A 409 26.57 1.11 25.36
C MET A 409 27.29 1.73 24.16
N PHE A 410 26.99 2.99 23.82
CA PHE A 410 27.61 3.68 22.71
C PHE A 410 28.90 4.39 23.12
N ASN A 411 29.84 4.50 22.19
CA ASN A 411 31.05 5.30 22.39
C ASN A 411 30.68 6.77 22.66
N LYS A 412 31.22 7.34 23.74
CA LYS A 412 30.91 8.71 24.18
C LYS A 412 31.17 9.78 23.11
N ASN A 413 32.19 9.59 22.27
CA ASN A 413 32.52 10.52 21.20
C ASN A 413 31.51 10.42 20.05
N ILE A 414 31.02 9.22 19.75
CA ILE A 414 30.07 8.98 18.65
C ILE A 414 28.67 9.48 19.03
N ILE A 415 28.16 9.09 20.20
CA ILE A 415 26.81 9.50 20.66
C ILE A 415 26.71 11.01 20.89
N SER A 416 27.84 11.70 21.06
CA SER A 416 27.89 13.16 21.19
C SER A 416 27.40 13.89 19.93
N TYR A 417 27.52 13.29 18.75
CA TYR A 417 26.99 13.87 17.51
C TYR A 417 25.45 13.82 17.45
N SER A 418 24.84 12.88 18.16
CA SER A 418 23.39 12.76 18.31
C SER A 418 22.84 13.67 19.42
N ARG A 419 23.72 14.40 20.13
CA ARG A 419 23.31 15.36 21.17
C ARG A 419 23.09 16.74 20.59
N CYS A 420 21.99 17.35 21.01
CA CYS A 420 21.68 18.74 20.75
C CYS A 420 21.12 19.36 22.03
N GLN A 421 21.78 20.41 22.53
CA GLN A 421 21.50 20.94 23.88
C GLN A 421 21.62 19.79 24.90
N ASP A 422 20.61 19.61 25.74
CA ASP A 422 20.54 18.53 26.73
C ASP A 422 19.83 17.26 26.21
N LYS A 423 19.45 17.23 24.92
CA LYS A 423 18.67 16.12 24.31
C LYS A 423 19.55 15.14 23.56
N ILE A 424 19.12 13.88 23.52
CA ILE A 424 19.62 12.88 22.56
C ILE A 424 18.51 12.68 21.52
N VAL A 425 18.77 13.03 20.26
CA VAL A 425 17.75 13.06 19.20
C VAL A 425 17.89 11.96 18.14
N GLY A 426 18.88 11.08 18.30
CA GLY A 426 19.14 9.98 17.39
C GLY A 426 20.09 8.95 18.00
N LEU A 427 20.19 7.78 17.35
CA LEU A 427 21.12 6.71 17.73
C LEU A 427 21.99 6.32 16.53
N PRO A 428 23.31 6.14 16.71
CA PRO A 428 24.19 5.67 15.66
C PRO A 428 23.95 4.17 15.40
N ILE A 429 23.54 3.83 14.17
CA ILE A 429 23.29 2.45 13.75
C ILE A 429 24.40 1.91 12.83
N THR A 430 25.07 2.79 12.09
CA THR A 430 26.16 2.49 11.17
C THR A 430 27.37 3.35 11.50
N LEU A 431 28.56 2.78 11.34
CA LEU A 431 29.83 3.48 11.46
C LEU A 431 30.65 3.23 10.20
N GLY A 432 30.99 4.32 9.51
CA GLY A 432 31.97 4.28 8.42
C GLY A 432 33.37 4.31 9.01
N TYR A 433 34.21 3.37 8.57
CA TYR A 433 35.65 3.40 8.86
C TYR A 433 36.41 3.36 7.54
N THR A 434 37.43 4.19 7.45
CA THR A 434 38.37 4.13 6.34
C THR A 434 39.50 3.19 6.68
N ALA A 435 39.73 2.22 5.79
CA ALA A 435 40.81 1.25 5.90
C ALA A 435 41.74 1.39 4.69
N LEU A 436 43.05 1.35 4.96
CA LEU A 436 44.05 1.23 3.92
C LEU A 436 44.45 -0.25 3.77
N TYR A 437 44.13 -0.83 2.62
CA TYR A 437 44.45 -2.24 2.34
C TYR A 437 45.85 -2.38 1.72
N SER A 438 46.60 -3.39 2.16
CA SER A 438 47.91 -3.75 1.60
C SER A 438 47.85 -5.10 0.87
N ASN A 439 48.49 -5.20 -0.29
CA ASN A 439 48.59 -6.44 -1.04
C ASN A 439 49.65 -7.37 -0.41
N LYS A 440 49.20 -8.34 0.40
CA LYS A 440 50.09 -9.27 1.11
C LYS A 440 50.91 -10.15 0.16
N ASP A 441 50.37 -10.51 -1.00
CA ASP A 441 51.08 -11.39 -1.94
C ASP A 441 52.28 -10.69 -2.56
N LEU A 442 52.13 -9.42 -2.96
CA LEU A 442 53.24 -8.60 -3.44
C LEU A 442 54.27 -8.30 -2.35
N LEU A 443 53.81 -7.99 -1.14
CA LEU A 443 54.72 -7.79 0.00
C LEU A 443 55.54 -9.05 0.29
N ASN A 444 54.90 -10.22 0.34
CA ASN A 444 55.57 -11.51 0.56
C ASN A 444 56.53 -11.86 -0.58
N LYS A 445 56.12 -11.67 -1.84
CA LYS A 445 56.95 -11.90 -3.03
C LYS A 445 58.28 -11.14 -2.97
N TYR A 446 58.26 -9.94 -2.42
CA TYR A 446 59.43 -9.08 -2.32
C TYR A 446 60.04 -9.01 -0.92
N ASN A 447 59.61 -9.88 0.00
CA ASN A 447 60.05 -9.97 1.38
C ASN A 447 59.98 -8.60 2.11
N LYS A 448 58.84 -7.93 1.98
CA LYS A 448 58.54 -6.63 2.59
C LYS A 448 57.50 -6.78 3.69
N GLU A 449 57.64 -5.99 4.74
CA GLU A 449 56.62 -5.86 5.78
C GLU A 449 55.52 -4.88 5.35
N ILE A 450 54.38 -4.91 6.05
CA ILE A 450 53.30 -3.94 5.85
C ILE A 450 53.80 -2.56 6.30
N PRO A 451 53.79 -1.54 5.43
CA PRO A 451 54.23 -0.19 5.79
C PRO A 451 53.43 0.39 6.95
N LYS A 452 54.14 0.99 7.91
CA LYS A 452 53.55 1.66 9.09
C LYS A 452 53.58 3.18 8.97
N THR A 453 54.38 3.73 8.06
CA THR A 453 54.47 5.16 7.78
C THR A 453 54.27 5.46 6.30
N TRP A 454 53.93 6.70 5.97
CA TRP A 454 53.81 7.14 4.57
C TRP A 454 55.12 7.02 3.80
N ASP A 455 56.27 7.29 4.44
CA ASP A 455 57.57 7.16 3.78
C ASP A 455 57.95 5.69 3.53
N GLU A 456 57.62 4.79 4.47
CA GLU A 456 57.77 3.34 4.25
C GLU A 456 56.87 2.87 3.11
N LEU A 457 55.64 3.38 3.02
CA LEU A 457 54.70 3.05 1.96
C LEU A 457 55.26 3.49 0.62
N ILE A 458 55.73 4.74 0.52
CA ILE A 458 56.32 5.28 -0.71
C ILE A 458 57.54 4.48 -1.13
N THR A 459 58.47 4.23 -0.20
CA THR A 459 59.73 3.52 -0.50
C THR A 459 59.45 2.08 -0.93
N THR A 460 58.60 1.38 -0.18
CA THR A 460 58.23 -0.01 -0.47
C THR A 460 57.50 -0.11 -1.81
N SER A 461 56.54 0.79 -2.07
CA SER A 461 55.81 0.82 -3.34
C SER A 461 56.74 1.11 -4.51
N LYS A 462 57.69 2.04 -4.41
CA LYS A 462 58.68 2.29 -5.46
C LYS A 462 59.51 1.06 -5.80
N GLU A 463 60.08 0.41 -4.79
CA GLU A 463 60.90 -0.79 -5.00
C GLU A 463 60.10 -1.92 -5.67
N ILE A 464 58.85 -2.14 -5.24
CA ILE A 464 57.98 -3.16 -5.83
C ILE A 464 57.62 -2.79 -7.27
N LEU A 465 57.23 -1.54 -7.53
CA LEU A 465 56.89 -1.06 -8.87
C LEU A 465 58.08 -1.19 -9.83
N GLU A 466 59.30 -0.86 -9.40
CA GLU A 466 60.51 -1.03 -10.22
C GLU A 466 60.77 -2.50 -10.56
N LYS A 467 60.67 -3.39 -9.57
CA LYS A 467 60.86 -4.84 -9.78
C LYS A 467 59.77 -5.46 -10.65
N GLU A 468 58.52 -5.02 -10.51
CA GLU A 468 57.39 -5.49 -11.33
C GLU A 468 57.48 -4.97 -12.76
N ARG A 469 57.92 -3.71 -12.97
CA ARG A 469 58.19 -3.16 -14.31
C ARG A 469 59.30 -3.91 -15.03
N ALA A 470 60.35 -4.32 -14.31
CA ALA A 470 61.41 -5.17 -14.87
C ALA A 470 60.90 -6.56 -15.32
N LEU A 471 59.74 -7.00 -14.81
CA LEU A 471 59.03 -8.22 -15.19
C LEU A 471 57.88 -7.95 -16.18
N ASN A 472 57.87 -6.80 -16.85
CA ASN A 472 56.82 -6.34 -17.79
C ASN A 472 55.43 -6.12 -17.17
N ASN A 473 55.31 -5.96 -15.85
CA ASN A 473 54.06 -5.58 -15.19
C ASN A 473 54.00 -4.05 -14.99
N THR A 474 53.45 -3.34 -15.97
CA THR A 474 53.47 -1.86 -16.05
C THR A 474 52.18 -1.16 -15.59
N GLU A 475 51.13 -1.94 -15.31
CA GLU A 475 49.82 -1.42 -14.90
C GLU A 475 49.62 -1.39 -13.39
N LEU A 476 50.58 -1.92 -12.62
CA LEU A 476 50.54 -1.85 -11.17
C LEU A 476 50.65 -0.40 -10.67
N ILE A 477 49.79 -0.06 -9.72
CA ILE A 477 49.75 1.25 -9.05
C ILE A 477 50.12 1.04 -7.58
N GLY A 478 51.05 1.85 -7.06
CA GLY A 478 51.58 1.72 -5.70
C GLY A 478 50.68 2.30 -4.61
N TYR A 479 49.77 3.22 -4.96
CA TYR A 479 48.75 3.75 -4.06
C TYR A 479 47.52 4.24 -4.84
N ASN A 480 46.33 3.88 -4.35
CA ASN A 480 45.05 4.39 -4.84
C ASN A 480 44.28 5.02 -3.67
N GLY A 481 44.25 6.35 -3.65
CA GLY A 481 43.64 7.14 -2.57
C GLY A 481 42.19 7.53 -2.78
N PHE A 482 41.50 6.97 -3.79
CA PHE A 482 40.07 7.24 -4.03
C PHE A 482 39.74 8.75 -4.22
N MET A 483 40.67 9.52 -4.80
CA MET A 483 40.56 10.97 -4.99
C MET A 483 39.73 11.32 -6.24
N PHE A 484 38.41 11.18 -6.17
CA PHE A 484 37.48 11.52 -7.25
C PHE A 484 37.18 13.03 -7.30
N ASP A 485 36.82 13.54 -8.48
CA ASP A 485 36.29 14.90 -8.66
C ASP A 485 34.80 14.95 -8.23
N ALA A 486 34.56 14.68 -6.96
CA ALA A 486 33.26 14.64 -6.30
C ALA A 486 33.42 14.85 -4.79
N GLU A 487 32.31 14.94 -4.05
CA GLU A 487 32.30 15.12 -2.58
C GLU A 487 33.18 14.09 -1.85
N ASN A 488 33.17 12.82 -2.31
CA ASN A 488 34.00 11.76 -1.74
C ASN A 488 35.50 12.06 -1.81
N GLY A 489 35.97 12.81 -2.82
CA GLY A 489 37.37 13.22 -2.91
C GLY A 489 37.76 14.21 -1.81
N ILE A 490 36.83 15.04 -1.34
CA ILE A 490 37.07 15.92 -0.19
C ILE A 490 37.26 15.09 1.08
N CYS A 491 36.44 14.05 1.30
CA CYS A 491 36.60 13.13 2.43
C CYS A 491 37.99 12.51 2.46
N SER A 492 38.47 12.01 1.31
CA SER A 492 39.81 11.43 1.21
C SER A 492 40.94 12.43 1.51
N ILE A 493 40.79 13.69 1.11
CA ILE A 493 41.74 14.76 1.46
C ILE A 493 41.76 15.02 2.97
N TYR A 494 40.58 15.10 3.60
CA TYR A 494 40.46 15.28 5.04
C TYR A 494 41.11 14.13 5.82
N GLU A 495 40.83 12.89 5.44
CA GLU A 495 41.45 11.71 6.05
C GLU A 495 42.96 11.71 5.91
N PHE A 496 43.46 12.14 4.75
CA PHE A 496 44.89 12.24 4.51
C PHE A 496 45.54 13.29 5.43
N ILE A 497 44.94 14.47 5.57
CA ILE A 497 45.40 15.50 6.52
C ILE A 497 45.37 14.96 7.95
N TYR A 498 44.30 14.26 8.33
CA TYR A 498 44.17 13.65 9.66
C TYR A 498 45.22 12.57 9.94
N SER A 499 45.69 11.86 8.91
CA SER A 499 46.77 10.87 9.04
C SER A 499 48.13 11.49 9.35
N CYS A 500 48.31 12.79 9.12
CA CYS A 500 49.55 13.53 9.35
C CYS A 500 49.59 14.22 10.72
N ARG A 501 48.61 13.99 11.59
CA ARG A 501 48.58 14.52 12.95
C ARG A 501 49.77 14.04 13.78
N GLU A 502 50.17 14.83 14.78
CA GLU A 502 51.38 14.58 15.58
C GLU A 502 51.36 13.24 16.33
N SER A 503 50.18 12.81 16.81
CA SER A 503 50.00 11.55 17.54
C SER A 503 48.61 10.96 17.31
N TYR A 504 48.43 9.68 17.65
CA TYR A 504 47.15 9.00 17.48
C TYR A 504 45.96 9.77 18.10
N ASP A 505 46.17 10.35 19.28
CA ASP A 505 45.15 11.08 20.06
C ASP A 505 45.05 12.58 19.71
N SER A 506 45.89 13.08 18.79
CA SER A 506 45.85 14.50 18.39
C SER A 506 44.53 14.84 17.67
N PRO A 507 43.99 16.05 17.88
CA PRO A 507 42.81 16.51 17.16
C PRO A 507 43.12 16.68 15.67
N PHE A 508 42.07 16.94 14.88
CA PHE A 508 42.25 17.29 13.48
C PHE A 508 43.14 18.54 13.34
N PRO A 509 44.20 18.53 12.50
CA PRO A 509 45.06 19.70 12.31
C PRO A 509 44.29 20.91 11.81
N ASP A 510 44.60 22.11 12.30
CA ASP A 510 44.04 23.34 11.72
C ASP A 510 44.38 23.41 10.22
N LEU A 511 43.43 23.82 9.38
CA LEU A 511 43.61 23.81 7.92
C LEU A 511 44.71 24.76 7.44
N ASN A 512 45.05 25.78 8.24
CA ASN A 512 46.16 26.70 7.98
C ASN A 512 47.45 26.30 8.71
N SER A 513 47.47 25.17 9.42
CA SER A 513 48.65 24.69 10.13
C SER A 513 49.75 24.22 9.19
N GLN A 514 50.98 24.24 9.70
CA GLN A 514 52.13 23.65 9.01
C GLN A 514 51.90 22.16 8.71
N THR A 515 51.26 21.43 9.63
CA THR A 515 50.89 20.02 9.45
C THR A 515 49.96 19.82 8.25
N ALA A 516 48.93 20.66 8.09
CA ALA A 516 48.03 20.59 6.92
C ALA A 516 48.78 20.89 5.62
N ILE A 517 49.68 21.89 5.62
CA ILE A 517 50.52 22.22 4.46
C ILE A 517 51.43 21.03 4.09
N GLU A 518 52.04 20.39 5.07
CA GLU A 518 52.89 19.20 4.87
C GLU A 518 52.10 18.00 4.38
N ALA A 519 50.89 17.78 4.89
CA ALA A 519 49.99 16.74 4.39
C ALA A 519 49.66 16.93 2.91
N ILE A 520 49.33 18.15 2.48
CA ILE A 520 49.06 18.43 1.05
C ILE A 520 50.31 18.22 0.19
N LYS A 521 51.50 18.59 0.68
CA LYS A 521 52.77 18.29 -0.02
C LYS A 521 53.00 16.78 -0.14
N LEU A 522 52.65 16.02 0.90
CA LEU A 522 52.75 14.57 0.89
C LEU A 522 51.77 13.92 -0.08
N ILE A 523 50.52 14.40 -0.17
CA ILE A 523 49.56 13.96 -1.20
C ILE A 523 50.17 14.17 -2.59
N LYS A 524 50.76 15.34 -2.84
CA LYS A 524 51.42 15.63 -4.11
C LYS A 524 52.59 14.68 -4.38
N LYS A 525 53.45 14.43 -3.38
CA LYS A 525 54.56 13.46 -3.48
C LYS A 525 54.05 12.06 -3.84
N ILE A 526 53.02 11.56 -3.17
CA ILE A 526 52.42 10.24 -3.44
C ILE A 526 51.81 10.19 -4.84
N LYS A 527 51.12 11.25 -5.25
CA LYS A 527 50.56 11.37 -6.61
C LYS A 527 51.65 11.24 -7.67
N ASP A 528 52.71 12.00 -7.52
CA ASP A 528 53.78 12.12 -8.51
C ASP A 528 54.66 10.85 -8.54
N GLU A 529 54.84 10.16 -7.42
CA GLU A 529 55.83 9.09 -7.29
C GLU A 529 55.27 7.67 -7.45
N ILE A 530 54.05 7.39 -6.97
CA ILE A 530 53.54 6.01 -6.83
C ILE A 530 52.07 5.79 -7.22
N SER A 531 51.34 6.84 -7.62
CA SER A 531 49.90 6.76 -7.92
C SER A 531 49.60 6.77 -9.42
N SER A 532 48.34 6.51 -9.78
CA SER A 532 47.84 6.45 -11.17
C SER A 532 48.06 7.72 -12.00
N GLY A 533 48.13 8.90 -11.35
CA GLY A 533 48.36 10.19 -12.01
C GLY A 533 49.81 10.48 -12.40
N SER A 534 50.75 9.57 -12.14
CA SER A 534 52.18 9.70 -12.49
C SER A 534 52.49 9.36 -13.95
N LYS A 535 51.55 8.74 -14.69
CA LYS A 535 51.67 8.55 -16.15
C LYS A 535 51.30 9.87 -16.85
N LYS A 536 52.32 10.65 -17.22
CA LYS A 536 52.24 11.64 -18.32
C LYS A 536 52.86 11.06 -19.57
#